data_AF-A0A1G0YXS3-F1
#
_entry.id   AF-A0A1G0YXS3-F1
#
_cell.length_a   1.000
_cell.length_b   1.000
_cell.length_c   1.000
_cell.angle_alpha   90.00
_cell.angle_beta   90.00
_cell.angle_gamma   90.00
#
_symmetry.space_group_name_H-M   'P 1'
#
loop_
_entity.id
_entity.type
_entity.pdbx_description
1 polymer ?
#
loop_
_entity_poly.entity_id
_entity_poly.type
_entity_poly.pdbx_seq_one_letter_code
_entity_poly.pdbx_strand_id
1 'polypeptide(L)'
;MLIYIENLEVHLKDIPSSIENPDNYLYPFIARHIKAEIPDILKYEIIQKSIDARKKRDIRFIYRLNAEVPERYNGKFSTGIPFVPFEEHPLNKLKTSSLKNPLIVGTGPAGLMAGFLLAKYGCAPVMIDCGYDVDRREKDISDFFETRKPDMESNFLFGEGGAGAYSDGKLYTRVKDEKIRFVLQTFVSAGAPPEILYVRHPHIGSDILPKMIKAIRKEMENMGARFIWGGKVKNILKENGNCGGVILENGEKLEAPISILAFGLSARELIIRLCNEGLEHKLKDFQIGSRIEHRQDLINRVQYGFDIPRPCLGAAEYNFVSRPPESSGIGKVTSFCMCPGGYIIPAVSSEGQLSTNGMSKSARDGKFANSALIVNQNAENFSSAAEAFDFLNTLE
;
A
#
# COMPACT_ATOMS: atom_id res chain seq x y z
N MET A 1 30.01 -19.68 -7.97
CA MET A 1 28.88 -20.42 -7.35
C MET A 1 28.02 -19.46 -6.54
N LEU A 2 26.73 -19.78 -6.34
CA LEU A 2 25.80 -18.98 -5.53
C LEU A 2 25.58 -19.63 -4.17
N ILE A 3 25.78 -18.87 -3.09
CA ILE A 3 25.53 -19.32 -1.71
C ILE A 3 24.38 -18.52 -1.08
N TYR A 4 23.60 -19.18 -0.22
CA TYR A 4 22.52 -18.53 0.54
C TYR A 4 23.00 -18.20 1.96
N ILE A 5 22.80 -16.96 2.39
CA ILE A 5 23.06 -16.51 3.75
C ILE A 5 21.73 -16.16 4.42
N GLU A 6 21.35 -16.96 5.41
CA GLU A 6 20.02 -16.85 6.05
C GLU A 6 19.94 -15.77 7.14
N ASN A 7 21.04 -15.46 7.81
CA ASN A 7 21.05 -14.56 8.96
C ASN A 7 22.35 -13.76 9.02
N LEU A 8 22.57 -12.88 8.04
CA LEU A 8 23.65 -11.91 8.12
C LEU A 8 23.23 -10.76 9.03
N GLU A 9 23.88 -10.67 10.19
CA GLU A 9 23.67 -9.58 11.14
C GLU A 9 24.68 -8.47 10.94
N VAL A 10 24.18 -7.25 10.69
CA VAL A 10 25.00 -6.04 10.53
C VAL A 10 24.63 -5.09 11.65
N HIS A 11 25.54 -4.91 12.62
CA HIS A 11 25.31 -3.99 13.73
C HIS A 11 25.39 -2.55 13.26
N LEU A 12 24.48 -1.70 13.73
CA LEU A 12 24.46 -0.28 13.38
C LEU A 12 25.78 0.44 13.70
N LYS A 13 26.41 0.07 14.82
CA LYS A 13 27.70 0.62 15.28
C LYS A 13 28.88 0.24 14.39
N ASP A 14 28.76 -0.85 13.62
CA ASP A 14 29.83 -1.34 12.74
C ASP A 14 29.75 -0.70 11.34
N ILE A 15 28.66 0.01 11.03
CA ILE A 15 28.49 0.73 9.77
C ILE A 15 29.15 2.11 9.91
N PRO A 16 30.12 2.49 9.06
CA PRO A 16 30.73 3.81 9.08
C PRO A 16 29.68 4.92 9.01
N SER A 17 29.91 6.06 9.68
CA SER A 17 28.94 7.16 9.75
C SER A 17 28.64 7.81 8.38
N SER A 18 29.57 7.73 7.43
CA SER A 18 29.42 8.21 6.06
C SER A 18 28.51 7.35 5.18
N ILE A 19 28.16 6.13 5.63
CA ILE A 19 27.27 5.24 4.89
C ILE A 19 25.82 5.52 5.28
N GLU A 20 25.07 6.07 4.32
CA GLU A 20 23.63 6.36 4.45
C GLU A 20 22.76 5.13 4.16
N ASN A 21 23.16 4.29 3.20
CA ASN A 21 22.46 3.05 2.89
C ASN A 21 23.37 1.83 3.09
N PRO A 22 23.16 1.00 4.14
CA PRO A 22 23.96 -0.19 4.39
C PRO A 22 23.81 -1.26 3.32
N ASP A 23 22.74 -1.21 2.51
CA ASP A 23 22.47 -2.18 1.45
C ASP A 23 23.56 -2.13 0.36
N ASN A 24 24.30 -1.01 0.26
CA ASN A 24 25.41 -0.80 -0.67
C ASN A 24 26.78 -1.10 -0.05
N TYR A 25 26.82 -1.56 1.21
CA TYR A 25 28.05 -1.75 1.99
C TYR A 25 28.09 -3.12 2.68
N LEU A 26 27.53 -4.16 2.04
CA LEU A 26 27.46 -5.50 2.64
C LEU A 26 28.71 -6.36 2.42
N TYR A 27 29.55 -6.04 1.42
CA TYR A 27 30.75 -6.83 1.09
C TYR A 27 31.63 -7.19 2.31
N PRO A 28 32.01 -6.26 3.22
CA PRO A 28 32.85 -6.59 4.36
C PRO A 28 32.15 -7.50 5.38
N PHE A 29 30.83 -7.36 5.53
CA PHE A 29 30.04 -8.18 6.47
C PHE A 29 29.85 -9.58 5.93
N ILE A 30 29.57 -9.72 4.63
CA ILE A 30 29.46 -11.00 3.94
C ILE A 30 30.79 -11.75 4.05
N ALA A 31 31.89 -11.11 3.66
CA ALA A 31 33.24 -11.70 3.70
C ALA A 31 33.59 -12.24 5.10
N ARG A 32 33.34 -11.43 6.14
CA ARG A 32 33.55 -11.83 7.54
C ARG A 32 32.66 -13.01 7.95
N HIS A 33 31.38 -12.99 7.57
CA HIS A 33 30.41 -14.03 7.92
C HIS A 33 30.80 -15.39 7.32
N ILE A 34 31.25 -15.40 6.07
CA ILE A 34 31.62 -16.64 5.36
C ILE A 34 33.11 -16.99 5.47
N LYS A 35 33.90 -16.21 6.20
CA LYS A 35 35.36 -16.36 6.33
C LYS A 35 36.06 -16.36 4.95
N ALA A 36 35.69 -15.41 4.10
CA ALA A 36 36.30 -15.16 2.79
C ALA A 36 36.99 -13.78 2.76
N GLU A 37 37.76 -13.54 1.71
CA GLU A 37 38.29 -12.22 1.42
C GLU A 37 37.23 -11.37 0.69
N ILE A 38 37.27 -10.05 0.87
CA ILE A 38 36.30 -9.14 0.24
C ILE A 38 36.25 -9.30 -1.30
N PRO A 39 37.39 -9.40 -2.02
CA PRO A 39 37.39 -9.62 -3.47
C PRO A 39 36.74 -10.93 -3.93
N ASP A 40 36.52 -11.88 -3.01
CA ASP A 40 35.88 -13.15 -3.33
C ASP A 40 34.36 -13.07 -3.31
N ILE A 41 33.80 -11.97 -2.84
CA ILE A 41 32.37 -11.69 -2.95
C ILE A 41 32.20 -10.95 -4.27
N LEU A 42 31.81 -11.68 -5.32
CA LEU A 42 31.69 -11.13 -6.67
C LEU A 42 30.44 -10.26 -6.83
N LYS A 43 29.34 -10.71 -6.21
CA LYS A 43 28.04 -10.03 -6.23
C LYS A 43 27.21 -10.51 -5.04
N TYR A 44 26.23 -9.73 -4.62
CA TYR A 44 25.16 -10.21 -3.75
C TYR A 44 23.79 -9.66 -4.18
N GLU A 45 22.75 -10.33 -3.70
CA GLU A 45 21.36 -9.92 -3.89
C GLU A 45 20.59 -10.09 -2.57
N ILE A 46 19.96 -9.01 -2.11
CA ILE A 46 19.18 -9.01 -0.86
C ILE A 46 17.82 -9.65 -1.15
N ILE A 47 17.53 -10.76 -0.46
CA ILE A 47 16.23 -11.44 -0.49
C ILE A 47 15.30 -10.82 0.56
N GLN A 48 15.84 -10.50 1.73
CA GLN A 48 15.08 -9.88 2.80
C GLN A 48 15.97 -9.00 3.68
N LYS A 49 15.41 -7.89 4.17
CA LYS A 49 15.99 -7.00 5.17
C LYS A 49 14.99 -6.71 6.27
N SER A 50 15.44 -6.78 7.52
CA SER A 50 14.67 -6.34 8.69
C SER A 50 15.56 -5.64 9.72
N ILE A 51 14.94 -4.94 10.67
CA ILE A 51 15.63 -4.24 11.76
C ILE A 51 15.27 -4.93 13.08
N ASP A 52 16.28 -5.30 13.86
CA ASP A 52 16.13 -5.66 15.27
C ASP A 52 16.57 -4.50 16.15
N ALA A 53 15.60 -3.81 16.74
CA ALA A 53 15.80 -2.70 17.66
C ALA A 53 15.41 -3.02 19.11
N ARG A 54 15.20 -4.30 19.47
CA ARG A 54 14.78 -4.69 20.83
C ARG A 54 15.78 -4.28 21.90
N LYS A 55 17.07 -4.25 21.55
CA LYS A 55 18.16 -3.77 22.40
C LYS A 55 18.68 -2.43 21.85
N LYS A 56 18.26 -1.32 22.45
CA LYS A 56 18.61 0.05 22.01
C LYS A 56 20.11 0.30 21.79
N ARG A 57 20.96 -0.30 22.62
CA ARG A 57 22.43 -0.19 22.51
C ARG A 57 23.06 -1.08 21.44
N ASP A 58 22.25 -1.92 20.78
CA ASP A 58 22.73 -2.96 19.88
C ASP A 58 21.71 -3.23 18.77
N ILE A 59 21.35 -2.17 18.04
CA ILE A 59 20.46 -2.25 16.89
C ILE A 59 21.19 -2.95 15.74
N ARG A 60 20.49 -3.90 15.09
CA ARG A 60 21.05 -4.71 14.00
C ARG A 60 20.13 -4.68 12.79
N PHE A 61 20.71 -4.64 11.60
CA PHE A 61 20.04 -5.04 10.37
C PHE A 61 20.25 -6.54 10.18
N ILE A 62 19.18 -7.25 9.88
CA ILE A 62 19.19 -8.70 9.62
C ILE A 62 18.87 -8.90 8.15
N TYR A 63 19.80 -9.49 7.42
CA TYR A 63 19.68 -9.78 6.00
C TYR A 63 19.56 -11.28 5.73
N ARG A 64 18.71 -11.60 4.77
CA ARG A 64 18.79 -12.82 3.96
C ARG A 64 19.25 -12.42 2.57
N LEU A 65 20.27 -13.07 2.06
CA LEU A 65 20.83 -12.72 0.75
C LEU A 65 21.45 -13.91 0.05
N ASN A 66 21.55 -13.82 -1.27
CA ASN A 66 22.44 -14.65 -2.04
C ASN A 66 23.77 -13.91 -2.24
N ALA A 67 24.89 -14.64 -2.21
CA ALA A 67 26.20 -14.12 -2.58
C ALA A 67 26.84 -15.02 -3.65
N GLU A 68 27.42 -14.39 -4.67
CA GLU A 68 28.20 -15.07 -5.70
C GLU A 68 29.67 -15.08 -5.29
N VAL A 69 30.25 -16.29 -5.20
CA VAL A 69 31.62 -16.51 -4.72
C VAL A 69 32.36 -17.55 -5.58
N PRO A 70 33.71 -17.57 -5.60
CA PRO A 70 34.50 -18.59 -6.27
C PRO A 70 34.17 -20.02 -5.82
N GLU A 71 34.36 -21.01 -6.70
CA GLU A 71 34.02 -22.42 -6.43
C GLU A 71 34.79 -23.05 -5.27
N ARG A 72 35.93 -22.49 -4.85
CA ARG A 72 36.67 -22.97 -3.66
C ARG A 72 35.87 -22.86 -2.34
N TYR A 73 34.77 -22.13 -2.34
CA TYR A 73 33.83 -22.05 -1.21
C TYR A 73 32.71 -23.10 -1.28
N ASN A 74 32.73 -23.98 -2.29
CA ASN A 74 31.72 -25.01 -2.49
C ASN A 74 31.67 -26.03 -1.35
N GLY A 75 30.47 -26.49 -0.99
CA GLY A 75 30.23 -27.45 0.08
C GLY A 75 30.31 -26.89 1.51
N LYS A 76 30.72 -25.62 1.71
CA LYS A 76 30.75 -24.98 3.06
C LYS A 76 29.43 -24.30 3.44
N PHE A 77 28.62 -23.96 2.44
CA PHE A 77 27.39 -23.18 2.62
C PHE A 77 26.24 -23.83 1.86
N SER A 78 25.01 -23.52 2.28
CA SER A 78 23.82 -23.91 1.53
C SER A 78 23.84 -23.27 0.15
N THR A 79 23.37 -24.04 -0.83
CA THR A 79 23.18 -23.55 -2.20
C THR A 79 22.24 -22.35 -2.20
N GLY A 80 22.62 -21.30 -2.93
CA GLY A 80 21.82 -20.11 -3.16
C GLY A 80 20.40 -20.45 -3.64
N ILE A 81 19.43 -19.60 -3.29
CA ILE A 81 18.10 -19.66 -3.91
C ILE A 81 18.24 -18.96 -5.27
N PRO A 82 18.01 -19.64 -6.41
CA PRO A 82 18.15 -19.00 -7.70
C PRO A 82 17.22 -17.77 -7.80
N PHE A 83 17.75 -16.67 -8.30
CA PHE A 83 16.92 -15.54 -8.68
C PHE A 83 15.98 -15.98 -9.79
N VAL A 84 14.67 -15.80 -9.60
CA VAL A 84 13.68 -16.00 -10.64
C VAL A 84 13.42 -14.64 -11.28
N PRO A 85 13.81 -14.41 -12.54
CA PRO A 85 13.55 -13.17 -13.25
C PRO A 85 12.06 -12.80 -13.22
N PHE A 86 11.76 -11.50 -13.25
CA PHE A 86 10.38 -11.02 -13.19
C PHE A 86 9.53 -11.65 -14.28
N GLU A 87 10.09 -11.69 -15.49
CA GLU A 87 9.52 -12.21 -16.72
C GLU A 87 9.08 -13.68 -16.58
N GLU A 88 9.68 -14.41 -15.63
CA GLU A 88 9.35 -15.80 -15.40
C GLU A 88 8.13 -16.02 -14.49
N HIS A 89 7.65 -15.00 -13.80
CA HIS A 89 6.50 -15.06 -12.90
C HIS A 89 5.25 -15.62 -13.63
N PRO A 90 4.43 -16.49 -13.02
CA PRO A 90 3.26 -17.09 -13.68
C PRO A 90 2.30 -16.08 -14.30
N LEU A 91 2.05 -14.96 -13.61
CA LEU A 91 1.24 -13.85 -14.13
C LEU A 91 1.86 -13.07 -15.31
N ASN A 92 3.10 -13.33 -15.68
CA ASN A 92 3.74 -12.82 -16.91
C ASN A 92 3.64 -13.82 -18.08
N LYS A 93 3.09 -15.01 -17.85
CA LYS A 93 2.99 -16.10 -18.83
C LYS A 93 1.55 -16.54 -19.14
N LEU A 94 0.56 -15.70 -18.82
CA LEU A 94 -0.83 -16.01 -19.16
C LEU A 94 -1.04 -15.93 -20.68
N LYS A 95 -2.09 -16.58 -21.17
CA LYS A 95 -2.47 -16.48 -22.59
C LYS A 95 -3.28 -15.20 -22.80
N THR A 96 -3.12 -14.59 -23.96
CA THR A 96 -3.96 -13.47 -24.40
C THR A 96 -5.44 -13.88 -24.42
N SER A 97 -6.32 -12.97 -24.03
CA SER A 97 -7.77 -13.23 -23.98
C SER A 97 -8.48 -12.73 -25.24
N SER A 98 -9.59 -13.37 -25.61
CA SER A 98 -10.53 -12.86 -26.61
C SER A 98 -11.50 -11.83 -26.04
N LEU A 99 -11.59 -11.69 -24.72
CA LEU A 99 -12.39 -10.66 -24.04
C LEU A 99 -11.92 -9.27 -24.47
N LYS A 100 -12.86 -8.39 -24.80
CA LYS A 100 -12.58 -6.99 -25.19
C LYS A 100 -13.39 -6.02 -24.37
N ASN A 101 -12.78 -4.88 -24.03
CA ASN A 101 -13.40 -3.77 -23.32
C ASN A 101 -14.12 -4.15 -22.01
N PRO A 102 -13.54 -4.99 -21.12
CA PRO A 102 -14.11 -5.15 -19.79
C PRO A 102 -14.12 -3.80 -19.05
N LEU A 103 -15.15 -3.56 -18.27
CA LEU A 103 -15.31 -2.33 -17.49
C LEU A 103 -14.78 -2.53 -16.06
N ILE A 104 -14.00 -1.58 -15.55
CA ILE A 104 -13.51 -1.55 -14.18
C ILE A 104 -13.97 -0.25 -13.54
N VAL A 105 -14.80 -0.36 -12.50
CA VAL A 105 -15.32 0.78 -11.75
C VAL A 105 -14.46 1.03 -10.52
N GLY A 106 -13.78 2.17 -10.49
CA GLY A 106 -12.81 2.57 -9.48
C GLY A 106 -11.38 2.29 -9.91
N THR A 107 -10.52 3.30 -9.75
CA THR A 107 -9.09 3.27 -10.11
C THR A 107 -8.18 3.21 -8.88
N GLY A 108 -8.73 2.78 -7.73
CA GLY A 108 -7.94 2.38 -6.56
C GLY A 108 -7.05 1.16 -6.83
N PRO A 109 -6.23 0.72 -5.86
CA PRO A 109 -5.24 -0.34 -6.07
C PRO A 109 -5.81 -1.64 -6.65
N ALA A 110 -7.00 -2.05 -6.21
CA ALA A 110 -7.67 -3.25 -6.71
C ALA A 110 -8.08 -3.11 -8.19
N GLY A 111 -8.75 -2.01 -8.53
CA GLY A 111 -9.18 -1.72 -9.90
C GLY A 111 -8.00 -1.53 -10.83
N LEU A 112 -7.01 -0.74 -10.42
CA LEU A 112 -5.79 -0.48 -11.20
C LEU A 112 -5.04 -1.77 -11.54
N MET A 113 -4.83 -2.66 -10.57
CA MET A 113 -4.13 -3.93 -10.83
C MET A 113 -4.95 -4.92 -11.66
N ALA A 114 -6.28 -4.96 -11.47
CA ALA A 114 -7.16 -5.77 -12.33
C ALA A 114 -7.13 -5.26 -13.78
N GLY A 115 -7.26 -3.95 -13.97
CA GLY A 115 -7.15 -3.28 -15.26
C GLY A 115 -5.77 -3.49 -15.89
N PHE A 116 -4.69 -3.36 -15.12
CA PHE A 116 -3.32 -3.56 -15.60
C PHE A 116 -3.14 -4.97 -16.19
N LEU A 117 -3.61 -6.00 -15.49
CA LEU A 117 -3.51 -7.37 -15.96
C LEU A 117 -4.36 -7.60 -17.23
N LEU A 118 -5.58 -7.06 -17.27
CA LEU A 118 -6.45 -7.13 -18.46
C LEU A 118 -5.82 -6.42 -19.67
N ALA A 119 -5.23 -5.23 -19.46
CA ALA A 119 -4.54 -4.49 -20.50
C ALA A 119 -3.32 -5.28 -21.03
N LYS A 120 -2.49 -5.81 -20.12
CA LYS A 120 -1.30 -6.62 -20.44
C LYS A 120 -1.63 -7.84 -21.32
N TYR A 121 -2.83 -8.40 -21.20
CA TYR A 121 -3.27 -9.55 -21.99
C TYR A 121 -4.24 -9.21 -23.14
N GLY A 122 -4.24 -7.94 -23.57
CA GLY A 122 -4.87 -7.49 -24.80
C GLY A 122 -6.38 -7.27 -24.69
N CYS A 123 -6.93 -7.15 -23.48
CA CYS A 123 -8.36 -6.95 -23.29
C CYS A 123 -8.82 -5.50 -23.53
N ALA A 124 -7.90 -4.53 -23.56
CA ALA A 124 -8.21 -3.09 -23.69
C ALA A 124 -9.31 -2.62 -22.70
N PRO A 125 -9.09 -2.73 -21.38
CA PRO A 125 -10.10 -2.40 -20.38
C PRO A 125 -10.53 -0.94 -20.40
N VAL A 126 -11.77 -0.69 -20.03
CA VAL A 126 -12.31 0.65 -19.77
C VAL A 126 -12.31 0.86 -18.26
N MET A 127 -11.50 1.80 -17.81
CA MET A 127 -11.40 2.22 -16.42
C MET A 127 -12.30 3.43 -16.22
N ILE A 128 -13.14 3.43 -15.18
CA ILE A 128 -13.97 4.58 -14.82
C ILE A 128 -13.76 4.94 -13.36
N ASP A 129 -13.60 6.23 -13.07
CA ASP A 129 -13.54 6.76 -11.71
C ASP A 129 -14.45 7.97 -11.58
N CYS A 130 -15.03 8.16 -10.40
CA CYS A 130 -15.84 9.36 -10.13
C CYS A 130 -14.95 10.60 -10.01
N GLY A 131 -13.69 10.44 -9.59
CA GLY A 131 -12.71 11.51 -9.55
C GLY A 131 -11.88 11.65 -10.82
N TYR A 132 -10.71 12.25 -10.66
CA TYR A 132 -9.83 12.65 -11.76
C TYR A 132 -8.43 12.07 -11.65
N ASP A 133 -7.64 12.23 -12.71
CA ASP A 133 -6.23 11.85 -12.74
C ASP A 133 -5.42 12.55 -11.64
N VAL A 134 -4.26 11.98 -11.30
CA VAL A 134 -3.46 12.46 -10.17
C VAL A 134 -2.98 13.91 -10.32
N ASP A 135 -2.81 14.42 -11.55
CA ASP A 135 -2.32 15.79 -11.76
C ASP A 135 -3.40 16.80 -11.38
N ARG A 136 -4.64 16.58 -11.84
CA ARG A 136 -5.78 17.39 -11.42
C ARG A 136 -6.07 17.20 -9.93
N ARG A 137 -6.07 15.95 -9.45
CA ARG A 137 -6.34 15.62 -8.05
C ARG A 137 -5.36 16.28 -7.08
N GLU A 138 -4.08 16.38 -7.44
CA GLU A 138 -3.07 17.08 -6.64
C GLU A 138 -3.41 18.57 -6.50
N LYS A 139 -3.83 19.21 -7.60
CA LYS A 139 -4.29 20.60 -7.58
C LYS A 139 -5.53 20.77 -6.69
N ASP A 140 -6.53 19.90 -6.85
CA ASP A 140 -7.77 20.00 -6.07
C ASP A 140 -7.52 19.80 -4.56
N ILE A 141 -6.58 18.93 -4.19
CA ILE A 141 -6.12 18.78 -2.79
C ILE A 141 -5.39 20.02 -2.31
N SER A 142 -4.51 20.62 -3.12
CA SER A 142 -3.82 21.87 -2.76
C SER A 142 -4.83 23.00 -2.53
N ASP A 143 -5.77 23.18 -3.44
CA ASP A 143 -6.84 24.17 -3.34
C ASP A 143 -7.71 23.93 -2.10
N PHE A 144 -7.95 22.67 -1.72
CA PHE A 144 -8.64 22.35 -0.46
C PHE A 144 -7.89 22.89 0.77
N PHE A 145 -6.57 22.73 0.86
CA PHE A 145 -5.80 23.26 1.99
C PHE A 145 -5.81 24.78 2.06
N GLU A 146 -5.83 25.46 0.91
CA GLU A 146 -5.86 26.93 0.85
C GLU A 146 -7.25 27.50 1.14
N THR A 147 -8.28 26.92 0.53
CA THR A 147 -9.65 27.46 0.53
C THR A 147 -10.54 26.88 1.63
N ARG A 148 -10.13 25.74 2.21
CA ARG A 148 -10.93 24.89 3.12
C ARG A 148 -12.23 24.37 2.49
N LYS A 149 -12.27 24.29 1.16
CA LYS A 149 -13.40 23.76 0.39
C LYS A 149 -12.93 22.53 -0.40
N PRO A 150 -13.24 21.31 0.07
CA PRO A 150 -12.87 20.10 -0.67
C PRO A 150 -13.77 19.93 -1.90
N ASP A 151 -13.19 19.49 -3.01
CA ASP A 151 -13.97 18.93 -4.12
C ASP A 151 -14.46 17.53 -3.71
N MET A 152 -15.77 17.31 -3.75
CA MET A 152 -16.38 16.06 -3.28
C MET A 152 -16.07 14.85 -4.17
N GLU A 153 -15.66 15.07 -5.41
CA GLU A 153 -15.29 14.02 -6.34
C GLU A 153 -13.75 13.96 -6.55
N SER A 154 -12.99 14.93 -6.05
CA SER A 154 -11.53 15.01 -6.20
C SER A 154 -10.82 15.39 -4.90
N ASN A 155 -10.50 14.39 -4.07
CA ASN A 155 -9.93 14.60 -2.75
C ASN A 155 -9.07 13.41 -2.29
N PHE A 156 -8.71 13.33 -1.01
CA PHE A 156 -7.91 12.22 -0.46
C PHE A 156 -8.54 10.83 -0.63
N LEU A 157 -9.86 10.72 -0.85
CA LEU A 157 -10.57 9.46 -1.02
C LEU A 157 -10.83 9.12 -2.50
N PHE A 158 -11.21 10.11 -3.32
CA PHE A 158 -11.70 9.91 -4.69
C PHE A 158 -10.73 10.42 -5.77
N GLY A 159 -10.67 9.68 -6.90
CA GLY A 159 -9.77 9.93 -8.02
C GLY A 159 -8.68 8.86 -8.20
N GLU A 160 -7.77 9.08 -9.15
CA GLU A 160 -6.76 8.12 -9.59
C GLU A 160 -5.92 7.59 -8.42
N GLY A 161 -5.87 6.26 -8.28
CA GLY A 161 -5.20 5.58 -7.16
C GLY A 161 -6.03 5.44 -5.88
N GLY A 162 -7.26 5.98 -5.87
CA GLY A 162 -8.21 5.92 -4.76
C GLY A 162 -7.62 6.44 -3.44
N ALA A 163 -8.06 5.87 -2.32
CA ALA A 163 -7.55 6.22 -0.99
C ALA A 163 -6.06 5.84 -0.75
N GLY A 164 -5.45 5.10 -1.67
CA GLY A 164 -4.05 4.68 -1.56
C GLY A 164 -3.06 5.75 -1.99
N ALA A 165 -3.43 6.65 -2.92
CA ALA A 165 -2.51 7.55 -3.60
C ALA A 165 -1.76 8.52 -2.67
N TYR A 166 -2.44 9.02 -1.65
CA TYR A 166 -1.91 10.00 -0.70
C TYR A 166 -1.80 9.39 0.70
N SER A 167 -1.00 8.33 0.80
CA SER A 167 -0.76 7.60 2.05
C SER A 167 0.73 7.37 2.28
N ASP A 168 1.11 6.85 3.46
CA ASP A 168 2.48 6.34 3.68
C ASP A 168 2.80 5.16 2.74
N GLY A 169 1.79 4.51 2.17
CA GLY A 169 2.00 3.46 1.16
C GLY A 169 2.63 2.19 1.73
N LYS A 170 2.25 1.78 2.95
CA LYS A 170 2.75 0.56 3.59
C LYS A 170 2.22 -0.69 2.90
N LEU A 171 3.11 -1.60 2.50
CA LEU A 171 2.78 -2.76 1.66
C LEU A 171 2.96 -4.12 2.35
N TYR A 172 3.10 -4.15 3.68
CA TYR A 172 3.25 -5.41 4.40
C TYR A 172 1.90 -6.11 4.61
N THR A 173 1.87 -7.42 4.36
CA THR A 173 0.72 -8.28 4.60
C THR A 173 1.16 -9.57 5.30
N ARG A 174 0.23 -10.22 6.01
CA ARG A 174 0.45 -11.56 6.58
C ARG A 174 0.07 -12.68 5.59
N VAL A 175 -0.57 -12.31 4.48
CA VAL A 175 -0.94 -13.24 3.41
C VAL A 175 0.34 -13.70 2.69
N LYS A 176 0.44 -15.00 2.47
CA LYS A 176 1.47 -15.60 1.62
C LYS A 176 0.83 -15.90 0.27
N ASP A 177 1.09 -15.05 -0.72
CA ASP A 177 0.60 -15.24 -2.09
C ASP A 177 1.70 -14.80 -3.07
N GLU A 178 1.98 -15.64 -4.06
CA GLU A 178 2.98 -15.35 -5.10
C GLU A 178 2.66 -14.05 -5.86
N LYS A 179 1.38 -13.71 -6.00
CA LYS A 179 0.91 -12.51 -6.71
C LYS A 179 1.40 -11.21 -6.07
N ILE A 180 1.75 -11.22 -4.78
CA ILE A 180 2.35 -10.05 -4.12
C ILE A 180 3.64 -9.64 -4.84
N ARG A 181 4.46 -10.61 -5.22
CA ARG A 181 5.73 -10.34 -5.90
C ARG A 181 5.51 -9.70 -7.27
N PHE A 182 4.45 -10.07 -7.98
CA PHE A 182 4.07 -9.42 -9.22
C PHE A 182 3.67 -7.95 -9.00
N VAL A 183 2.78 -7.68 -8.04
CA VAL A 183 2.33 -6.31 -7.73
C VAL A 183 3.50 -5.40 -7.37
N LEU A 184 4.39 -5.85 -6.46
CA LEU A 184 5.55 -5.05 -6.05
C LEU A 184 6.53 -4.80 -7.19
N GLN A 185 6.72 -5.76 -8.10
CA GLN A 185 7.58 -5.56 -9.28
C GLN A 185 6.96 -4.62 -10.31
N THR A 186 5.63 -4.66 -10.49
CA THR A 186 4.92 -3.65 -11.29
C THR A 186 5.14 -2.25 -10.70
N PHE A 187 5.05 -2.11 -9.37
CA PHE A 187 5.30 -0.83 -8.69
C PHE A 187 6.74 -0.34 -8.90
N VAL A 188 7.75 -1.21 -8.74
CA VAL A 188 9.15 -0.84 -9.00
C VAL A 188 9.38 -0.46 -10.47
N SER A 189 8.79 -1.21 -11.40
CA SER A 189 8.88 -0.88 -12.84
C SER A 189 8.25 0.47 -13.18
N ALA A 190 7.27 0.90 -12.36
CA ALA A 190 6.62 2.20 -12.45
C ALA A 190 7.29 3.31 -11.60
N GLY A 191 8.46 3.04 -11.01
CA GLY A 191 9.27 4.04 -10.30
C GLY A 191 9.18 4.01 -8.77
N ALA A 192 8.61 2.97 -8.17
CA ALA A 192 8.72 2.75 -6.73
C ALA A 192 10.15 2.35 -6.32
N PRO A 193 10.57 2.63 -5.08
CA PRO A 193 11.91 2.29 -4.61
C PRO A 193 12.17 0.77 -4.65
N PRO A 194 13.29 0.28 -5.20
CA PRO A 194 13.56 -1.16 -5.30
C PRO A 194 13.55 -1.90 -3.97
N GLU A 195 13.83 -1.23 -2.86
CA GLU A 195 13.84 -1.82 -1.53
C GLU A 195 12.48 -2.36 -1.06
N ILE A 196 11.37 -1.95 -1.69
CA ILE A 196 10.04 -2.50 -1.36
C ILE A 196 9.96 -4.01 -1.62
N LEU A 197 10.87 -4.54 -2.44
CA LEU A 197 10.95 -5.94 -2.83
C LEU A 197 11.54 -6.85 -1.75
N TYR A 198 12.32 -6.30 -0.80
CA TYR A 198 13.05 -7.08 0.18
C TYR A 198 12.94 -6.55 1.62
N VAL A 199 12.58 -5.28 1.84
CA VAL A 199 12.33 -4.78 3.19
C VAL A 199 11.09 -5.43 3.78
N ARG A 200 11.16 -5.87 5.03
CA ARG A 200 10.07 -6.59 5.71
C ARG A 200 8.81 -5.75 5.95
N HIS A 201 8.97 -4.46 6.23
CA HIS A 201 7.87 -3.49 6.36
C HIS A 201 8.07 -2.37 5.32
N PRO A 202 7.84 -2.67 4.03
CA PRO A 202 8.13 -1.72 2.97
C PRO A 202 7.05 -0.64 2.92
N HIS A 203 7.45 0.55 2.50
CA HIS A 203 6.56 1.67 2.24
C HIS A 203 7.06 2.45 1.01
N ILE A 204 6.19 3.28 0.43
CA ILE A 204 6.53 4.08 -0.77
C ILE A 204 6.55 5.58 -0.44
N GLY A 205 5.49 6.07 0.22
CA GLY A 205 5.30 7.48 0.54
C GLY A 205 4.37 8.24 -0.41
N SER A 206 3.68 9.24 0.15
CA SER A 206 2.61 10.00 -0.52
C SER A 206 3.09 10.91 -1.65
N ASP A 207 4.39 11.14 -1.77
CA ASP A 207 5.06 11.95 -2.79
C ASP A 207 5.56 11.12 -3.99
N ILE A 208 5.69 9.81 -3.82
CA ILE A 208 6.09 8.87 -4.88
C ILE A 208 4.88 8.14 -5.46
N LEU A 209 3.93 7.75 -4.60
CA LEU A 209 2.73 6.99 -5.00
C LEU A 209 1.96 7.61 -6.18
N PRO A 210 1.61 8.91 -6.21
CA PRO A 210 0.87 9.48 -7.33
C PRO A 210 1.64 9.38 -8.66
N LYS A 211 2.97 9.59 -8.63
CA LYS A 211 3.84 9.48 -9.81
C LYS A 211 3.90 8.05 -10.33
N MET A 212 4.03 7.08 -9.42
CA MET A 212 4.03 5.67 -9.75
C MET A 212 2.68 5.25 -10.37
N ILE A 213 1.56 5.67 -9.78
CA ILE A 213 0.22 5.36 -10.27
C ILE A 213 0.01 5.93 -11.68
N LYS A 214 0.43 7.18 -11.92
CA LYS A 214 0.42 7.81 -13.24
C LYS A 214 1.26 7.04 -14.26
N ALA A 215 2.42 6.51 -13.87
CA ALA A 215 3.25 5.70 -14.75
C ALA A 215 2.55 4.39 -15.13
N ILE A 216 1.91 3.71 -14.16
CA ILE A 216 1.09 2.52 -14.41
C ILE A 216 -0.06 2.83 -15.38
N ARG A 217 -0.80 3.93 -15.15
CA ARG A 217 -1.87 4.37 -16.07
C ARG A 217 -1.35 4.56 -17.50
N LYS A 218 -0.24 5.29 -17.67
CA LYS A 218 0.35 5.52 -19.00
C LYS A 218 0.76 4.22 -19.68
N GLU A 219 1.30 3.26 -18.93
CA GLU A 219 1.59 1.93 -19.45
C GLU A 219 0.31 1.22 -19.91
N MET A 220 -0.76 1.29 -19.11
CA MET A 220 -2.06 0.72 -19.46
C MET A 220 -2.66 1.37 -20.71
N GLU A 221 -2.58 2.69 -20.85
CA GLU A 221 -3.02 3.43 -22.05
C GLU A 221 -2.25 2.97 -23.30
N ASN A 222 -0.93 2.78 -23.19
CA ASN A 222 -0.11 2.22 -24.28
C ASN A 222 -0.51 0.78 -24.64
N MET A 223 -1.06 0.03 -23.68
CA MET A 223 -1.64 -1.31 -23.88
C MET A 223 -3.12 -1.27 -24.34
N GLY A 224 -3.66 -0.09 -24.64
CA GLY A 224 -5.01 0.10 -25.18
C GLY A 224 -6.11 0.25 -24.12
N ALA A 225 -5.77 0.38 -22.84
CA ALA A 225 -6.75 0.75 -21.83
C ALA A 225 -7.26 2.19 -22.05
N ARG A 226 -8.52 2.43 -21.68
CA ARG A 226 -9.14 3.77 -21.72
C ARG A 226 -9.56 4.18 -20.32
N PHE A 227 -9.45 5.47 -20.01
CA PHE A 227 -9.84 6.02 -18.71
C PHE A 227 -10.95 7.06 -18.88
N ILE A 228 -12.01 6.92 -18.11
CA ILE A 228 -13.14 7.85 -18.02
C ILE A 228 -13.11 8.48 -16.63
N TRP A 229 -12.74 9.75 -16.58
CA TRP A 229 -12.70 10.55 -15.35
C TRP A 229 -14.01 11.33 -15.17
N GLY A 230 -14.35 11.67 -13.92
CA GLY A 230 -15.62 12.34 -13.61
C GLY A 230 -16.86 11.45 -13.84
N GLY A 231 -16.65 10.14 -14.00
CA GLY A 231 -17.68 9.17 -14.35
C GLY A 231 -18.31 8.53 -13.12
N LYS A 232 -19.16 9.27 -12.40
CA LYS A 232 -19.83 8.74 -11.20
C LYS A 232 -20.88 7.69 -11.59
N VAL A 233 -20.66 6.45 -11.15
CA VAL A 233 -21.59 5.33 -11.35
C VAL A 233 -22.76 5.45 -10.38
N LYS A 234 -23.98 5.44 -10.93
CA LYS A 234 -25.24 5.46 -10.19
C LYS A 234 -25.74 4.08 -9.84
N ASN A 235 -25.69 3.15 -10.80
CA ASN A 235 -26.20 1.79 -10.63
C ASN A 235 -25.57 0.82 -11.65
N ILE A 236 -25.80 -0.48 -11.49
CA ILE A 236 -25.50 -1.49 -12.50
C ILE A 236 -26.56 -1.50 -13.61
N LEU A 237 -26.15 -1.83 -14.83
CA LEU A 237 -27.05 -2.11 -15.94
C LEU A 237 -27.46 -3.58 -15.86
N LYS A 238 -28.74 -3.86 -15.60
CA LYS A 238 -29.29 -5.22 -15.51
C LYS A 238 -29.86 -5.64 -16.86
N GLU A 239 -29.39 -6.77 -17.40
CA GLU A 239 -29.88 -7.37 -18.64
C GLU A 239 -30.09 -8.88 -18.46
N ASN A 240 -31.33 -9.35 -18.59
CA ASN A 240 -31.68 -10.77 -18.45
C ASN A 240 -31.15 -11.43 -17.16
N GLY A 241 -31.14 -10.69 -16.05
CA GLY A 241 -30.60 -11.15 -14.76
C GLY A 241 -29.07 -11.09 -14.63
N ASN A 242 -28.35 -10.61 -15.65
CA ASN A 242 -26.90 -10.43 -15.64
C ASN A 242 -26.53 -8.94 -15.56
N CYS A 243 -25.28 -8.66 -15.17
CA CYS A 243 -24.70 -7.32 -15.25
C CYS A 243 -24.20 -7.08 -16.68
N GLY A 244 -24.91 -6.22 -17.41
CA GLY A 244 -24.53 -5.79 -18.77
C GLY A 244 -23.62 -4.57 -18.80
N GLY A 245 -23.27 -4.00 -17.63
CA GLY A 245 -22.50 -2.75 -17.54
C GLY A 245 -22.91 -1.88 -16.36
N VAL A 246 -22.80 -0.56 -16.52
CA VAL A 246 -23.20 0.43 -15.51
C VAL A 246 -23.99 1.59 -16.09
N ILE A 247 -24.71 2.28 -15.22
CA ILE A 247 -25.44 3.51 -15.51
C ILE A 247 -24.76 4.63 -14.70
N LEU A 248 -24.39 5.71 -15.37
CA LEU A 248 -23.79 6.89 -14.74
C LEU A 248 -24.85 7.83 -14.18
N GLU A 249 -24.46 8.77 -13.31
CA GLU A 249 -25.38 9.76 -12.75
C GLU A 249 -26.02 10.67 -13.81
N ASN A 250 -25.32 10.93 -14.92
CA ASN A 250 -25.85 11.68 -16.06
C ASN A 250 -26.85 10.87 -16.94
N GLY A 251 -27.09 9.59 -16.61
CA GLY A 251 -27.98 8.69 -17.35
C GLY A 251 -27.32 7.92 -18.49
N GLU A 252 -26.05 8.17 -18.80
CA GLU A 252 -25.28 7.41 -19.78
C GLU A 252 -25.15 5.94 -19.36
N LYS A 253 -25.27 5.03 -20.33
CA LYS A 253 -25.09 3.60 -20.13
C LYS A 253 -23.76 3.18 -20.73
N LEU A 254 -22.92 2.54 -19.92
CA LEU A 254 -21.68 1.93 -20.36
C LEU A 254 -21.86 0.42 -20.34
N GLU A 255 -22.10 -0.15 -21.51
CA GLU A 255 -22.20 -1.60 -21.72
C GLU A 255 -20.81 -2.26 -21.71
N ALA A 256 -20.72 -3.42 -21.09
CA ALA A 256 -19.49 -4.20 -21.06
C ALA A 256 -19.78 -5.70 -20.89
N PRO A 257 -18.98 -6.58 -21.53
CA PRO A 257 -19.16 -8.02 -21.40
C PRO A 257 -18.90 -8.51 -19.96
N ILE A 258 -18.02 -7.84 -19.23
CA ILE A 258 -17.72 -8.07 -17.82
C ILE A 258 -17.51 -6.71 -17.15
N SER A 259 -18.03 -6.56 -15.94
CA SER A 259 -17.78 -5.40 -15.07
C SER A 259 -17.13 -5.83 -13.75
N ILE A 260 -16.04 -5.18 -13.35
CA ILE A 260 -15.39 -5.34 -12.04
C ILE A 260 -15.68 -4.10 -11.20
N LEU A 261 -16.33 -4.29 -10.05
CA LEU A 261 -16.67 -3.22 -9.12
C LEU A 261 -15.59 -3.10 -8.03
N ALA A 262 -14.75 -2.08 -8.14
CA ALA A 262 -13.59 -1.80 -7.27
C ALA A 262 -13.60 -0.37 -6.70
N PHE A 263 -14.80 0.17 -6.41
CA PHE A 263 -15.04 1.56 -6.04
C PHE A 263 -14.70 1.94 -4.57
N GLY A 264 -14.23 1.00 -3.76
CA GLY A 264 -13.83 1.25 -2.36
C GLY A 264 -14.99 1.51 -1.39
N LEU A 265 -14.69 1.58 -0.09
CA LEU A 265 -15.72 1.71 0.95
C LEU A 265 -16.41 3.09 0.98
N SER A 266 -15.72 4.13 0.51
CA SER A 266 -16.23 5.51 0.52
C SER A 266 -17.36 5.75 -0.48
N ALA A 267 -17.61 4.84 -1.43
CA ALA A 267 -18.75 4.92 -2.34
C ALA A 267 -20.06 4.47 -1.66
N ARG A 268 -20.38 5.08 -0.50
CA ARG A 268 -21.49 4.68 0.39
C ARG A 268 -22.83 4.63 -0.34
N GLU A 269 -23.14 5.66 -1.12
CA GLU A 269 -24.38 5.75 -1.88
C GLU A 269 -24.54 4.59 -2.87
N LEU A 270 -23.48 4.26 -3.61
CA LEU A 270 -23.50 3.15 -4.56
C LEU A 270 -23.65 1.80 -3.83
N ILE A 271 -22.95 1.62 -2.70
CA ILE A 271 -23.10 0.41 -1.87
C ILE A 271 -24.55 0.24 -1.42
N ILE A 272 -25.16 1.28 -0.86
CA ILE A 272 -26.55 1.25 -0.38
C ILE A 272 -27.51 0.96 -1.54
N ARG A 273 -27.33 1.60 -2.70
CA ARG A 273 -28.14 1.33 -3.90
C ARG A 273 -28.04 -0.14 -4.32
N LEU A 274 -26.82 -0.69 -4.39
CA LEU A 274 -26.61 -2.09 -4.76
C LEU A 274 -27.23 -3.07 -3.75
N CYS A 275 -27.14 -2.78 -2.45
CA CYS A 275 -27.83 -3.55 -1.41
C CYS A 275 -29.36 -3.53 -1.63
N ASN A 276 -29.94 -2.36 -1.91
CA ASN A 276 -31.38 -2.19 -2.15
C ASN A 276 -31.85 -2.86 -3.45
N GLU A 277 -30.96 -3.00 -4.43
CA GLU A 277 -31.18 -3.72 -5.69
C GLU A 277 -31.16 -5.25 -5.54
N GLY A 278 -30.98 -5.75 -4.31
CA GLY A 278 -31.02 -7.16 -3.96
C GLY A 278 -29.72 -7.92 -4.23
N LEU A 279 -28.59 -7.24 -4.40
CA LEU A 279 -27.30 -7.93 -4.49
C LEU A 279 -27.02 -8.65 -3.17
N GLU A 280 -26.64 -9.92 -3.24
CA GLU A 280 -26.27 -10.70 -2.06
C GLU A 280 -25.05 -10.07 -1.39
N HIS A 281 -25.17 -9.79 -0.10
CA HIS A 281 -24.13 -9.14 0.68
C HIS A 281 -24.19 -9.60 2.14
N LYS A 282 -23.09 -9.36 2.86
CA LYS A 282 -22.97 -9.63 4.29
C LYS A 282 -22.30 -8.46 4.99
N LEU A 283 -22.87 -8.02 6.11
CA LEU A 283 -22.24 -7.02 6.96
C LEU A 283 -20.93 -7.57 7.54
N LYS A 284 -19.94 -6.70 7.68
CA LYS A 284 -18.61 -7.03 8.19
C LYS A 284 -18.24 -6.07 9.30
N ASP A 285 -17.63 -6.61 10.36
CA ASP A 285 -17.07 -5.80 11.43
C ASP A 285 -16.13 -4.73 10.88
N PHE A 286 -16.16 -3.56 11.50
CA PHE A 286 -15.30 -2.44 11.15
C PHE A 286 -14.71 -1.81 12.41
N GLN A 287 -13.86 -0.82 12.22
CA GLN A 287 -13.10 -0.21 13.31
C GLN A 287 -13.17 1.30 13.19
N ILE A 288 -13.42 1.96 14.31
CA ILE A 288 -13.46 3.43 14.42
C ILE A 288 -12.60 3.89 15.59
N GLY A 289 -12.22 5.16 15.59
CA GLY A 289 -11.47 5.75 16.69
C GLY A 289 -10.87 7.09 16.31
N SER A 290 -9.81 7.48 17.01
CA SER A 290 -9.20 8.81 16.87
C SER A 290 -7.74 8.72 16.43
N ARG A 291 -7.31 9.66 15.59
CA ARG A 291 -5.88 9.88 15.35
C ARG A 291 -5.23 10.50 16.58
N ILE A 292 -4.05 10.01 16.95
CA ILE A 292 -3.18 10.57 17.98
C ILE A 292 -1.85 10.98 17.34
N GLU A 293 -1.27 12.08 17.81
CA GLU A 293 0.02 12.61 17.38
C GLU A 293 0.99 12.75 18.55
N HIS A 294 2.25 12.38 18.31
CA HIS A 294 3.38 12.60 19.21
C HIS A 294 4.54 13.17 18.41
N ARG A 295 5.46 13.90 19.06
CA ARG A 295 6.72 14.26 18.38
C ARG A 295 7.46 12.99 17.97
N GLN A 296 8.02 12.97 16.75
CA GLN A 296 8.73 11.80 16.23
C GLN A 296 10.00 11.49 17.06
N ASP A 297 10.67 12.52 17.62
CA ASP A 297 11.83 12.35 18.49
C ASP A 297 11.54 11.54 19.76
N LEU A 298 10.36 11.71 20.36
CA LEU A 298 9.90 10.89 21.48
C LEU A 298 9.83 9.41 21.09
N ILE A 299 9.24 9.11 19.92
CA ILE A 299 9.13 7.73 19.44
C ILE A 299 10.52 7.16 19.12
N ASN A 300 11.39 7.94 18.48
CA ASN A 300 12.78 7.55 18.21
C ASN A 300 13.54 7.23 19.50
N ARG A 301 13.41 8.04 20.54
CA ARG A 301 14.04 7.80 21.84
C ARG A 301 13.50 6.54 22.52
N VAL A 302 12.19 6.30 22.43
CA VAL A 302 11.55 5.13 23.03
C VAL A 302 11.93 3.85 22.29
N GLN A 303 11.99 3.85 20.96
CA GLN A 303 12.27 2.66 20.15
C GLN A 303 13.77 2.41 19.97
N TYR A 304 14.53 3.44 19.60
CA TYR A 304 15.94 3.33 19.25
C TYR A 304 16.90 3.85 20.32
N GLY A 305 16.46 4.78 21.17
CA GLY A 305 17.30 5.34 22.25
C GLY A 305 18.00 6.66 21.90
N PHE A 306 17.67 7.27 20.77
CA PHE A 306 18.19 8.56 20.32
C PHE A 306 17.09 9.38 19.66
N ASP A 307 17.20 10.70 19.71
CA ASP A 307 16.18 11.62 19.17
C ASP A 307 16.19 11.65 17.63
N ILE A 308 17.40 11.66 17.06
CA ILE A 308 17.63 11.70 15.61
C ILE A 308 18.32 10.38 15.21
N PRO A 309 17.59 9.44 14.58
CA PRO A 309 18.17 8.21 14.09
C PRO A 309 19.08 8.48 12.89
N ARG A 310 20.02 7.56 12.65
CA ARG A 310 20.79 7.56 11.40
C ARG A 310 19.85 7.38 10.20
N PRO A 311 20.12 8.00 9.04
CA PRO A 311 19.29 7.87 7.85
C PRO A 311 18.95 6.41 7.48
N CYS A 312 19.92 5.49 7.63
CA CYS A 312 19.74 4.07 7.35
C CYS A 312 18.69 3.34 8.21
N LEU A 313 18.34 3.87 9.39
CA LEU A 313 17.27 3.33 10.23
C LEU A 313 15.90 3.90 9.88
N GLY A 314 15.86 5.14 9.38
CA GLY A 314 14.63 5.90 9.20
C GLY A 314 13.95 6.28 10.52
N ALA A 315 12.75 6.84 10.40
CA ALA A 315 11.92 7.21 11.54
C ALA A 315 11.31 5.98 12.23
N ALA A 316 11.33 5.97 13.57
CA ALA A 316 10.84 4.83 14.34
C ALA A 316 9.32 4.65 14.26
N GLU A 317 8.90 3.39 14.19
CA GLU A 317 7.50 2.96 14.18
C GLU A 317 7.06 2.36 15.53
N TYR A 318 5.76 2.23 15.76
CA TYR A 318 5.21 1.46 16.88
C TYR A 318 3.93 0.70 16.50
N ASN A 319 3.62 -0.31 17.30
CA ASN A 319 2.34 -1.00 17.30
C ASN A 319 1.94 -1.31 18.75
N PHE A 320 0.80 -0.78 19.18
CA PHE A 320 0.26 -0.97 20.52
C PHE A 320 -1.09 -1.70 20.47
N VAL A 321 -1.28 -2.58 21.46
CA VAL A 321 -2.54 -3.28 21.70
C VAL A 321 -2.82 -3.20 23.19
N SER A 322 -3.99 -2.69 23.56
CA SER A 322 -4.49 -2.69 24.94
C SER A 322 -5.71 -3.62 25.04
N ARG A 323 -5.65 -4.54 25.99
CA ARG A 323 -6.70 -5.53 26.27
C ARG A 323 -7.03 -5.49 27.75
N PRO A 324 -7.77 -4.47 28.21
CA PRO A 324 -8.19 -4.40 29.59
C PRO A 324 -9.11 -5.60 29.93
N PRO A 325 -9.19 -6.02 31.21
CA PRO A 325 -10.11 -7.07 31.63
C PRO A 325 -11.55 -6.73 31.29
N GLU A 326 -12.36 -7.73 30.96
CA GLU A 326 -13.78 -7.53 30.60
C GLU A 326 -14.57 -6.83 31.71
N SER A 327 -14.23 -7.09 32.97
CA SER A 327 -14.81 -6.42 34.15
C SER A 327 -14.62 -4.90 34.20
N SER A 328 -13.70 -4.35 33.40
CA SER A 328 -13.50 -2.90 33.31
C SER A 328 -14.55 -2.20 32.44
N GLY A 329 -15.27 -2.93 31.58
CA GLY A 329 -16.17 -2.34 30.59
C GLY A 329 -15.48 -1.54 29.48
N ILE A 330 -14.14 -1.49 29.44
CA ILE A 330 -13.37 -0.72 28.45
C ILE A 330 -13.11 -1.59 27.21
N GLY A 331 -13.36 -1.03 26.03
CA GLY A 331 -13.10 -1.70 24.75
C GLY A 331 -11.62 -2.01 24.51
N LYS A 332 -11.35 -3.05 23.72
CA LYS A 332 -9.99 -3.40 23.26
C LYS A 332 -9.53 -2.36 22.23
N VAL A 333 -8.36 -1.77 22.44
CA VAL A 333 -7.81 -0.71 21.57
C VAL A 333 -6.56 -1.22 20.86
N THR A 334 -6.41 -0.89 19.59
CA THR A 334 -5.19 -1.18 18.81
C THR A 334 -4.75 0.06 18.03
N SER A 335 -3.45 0.29 17.89
CA SER A 335 -2.94 1.29 16.97
C SER A 335 -3.02 0.81 15.52
N PHE A 336 -3.49 1.65 14.62
CA PHE A 336 -3.66 1.35 13.21
C PHE A 336 -3.10 2.46 12.32
N CYS A 337 -2.61 2.07 11.15
CA CYS A 337 -2.05 2.98 10.14
C CYS A 337 -1.05 3.99 10.75
N MET A 338 -0.10 3.52 11.56
CA MET A 338 0.93 4.34 12.19
C MET A 338 1.89 4.96 11.14
N CYS A 339 1.88 6.28 11.00
CA CYS A 339 2.65 7.05 10.02
C CYS A 339 3.81 7.76 10.74
N PRO A 340 5.04 7.22 10.65
CA PRO A 340 6.22 7.88 11.22
C PRO A 340 6.58 9.12 10.40
N GLY A 341 6.97 10.20 11.07
CA GLY A 341 7.29 11.49 10.46
C GLY A 341 6.23 11.94 9.46
N GLY A 342 4.96 11.76 9.82
CA GLY A 342 3.82 11.94 8.95
C GLY A 342 2.90 13.08 9.38
N TYR A 343 1.73 13.11 8.76
CA TYR A 343 0.69 14.12 8.94
C TYR A 343 -0.66 13.44 9.07
N ILE A 344 -1.53 13.97 9.94
CA ILE A 344 -2.96 13.69 9.89
C ILE A 344 -3.55 14.41 8.67
N ILE A 345 -4.42 13.71 7.93
CA ILE A 345 -5.10 14.27 6.75
C ILE A 345 -6.62 14.27 6.93
N PRO A 346 -7.30 15.30 6.38
CA PRO A 346 -8.76 15.32 6.31
C PRO A 346 -9.26 14.34 5.23
N ALA A 347 -9.93 13.28 5.65
CA ALA A 347 -10.55 12.29 4.78
C ALA A 347 -12.05 12.59 4.63
N VAL A 348 -12.38 13.58 3.81
CA VAL A 348 -13.76 14.07 3.63
C VAL A 348 -14.48 13.25 2.57
N SER A 349 -15.59 12.58 2.93
CA SER A 349 -16.44 11.83 2.00
C SER A 349 -17.67 12.58 1.53
N SER A 350 -18.19 13.52 2.34
CA SER A 350 -19.40 14.29 2.03
C SER A 350 -19.29 15.71 2.58
N GLU A 351 -20.11 16.62 2.05
CA GLU A 351 -20.17 18.00 2.53
C GLU A 351 -20.63 18.06 3.99
N GLY A 352 -19.97 18.90 4.80
CA GLY A 352 -20.28 19.06 6.22
C GLY A 352 -19.74 17.96 7.15
N GLN A 353 -19.06 16.93 6.60
CA GLN A 353 -18.51 15.80 7.36
C GLN A 353 -16.98 15.86 7.44
N LEU A 354 -16.40 15.32 8.52
CA LEU A 354 -14.95 15.17 8.66
C LEU A 354 -14.56 13.82 9.27
N SER A 355 -13.84 13.02 8.48
CA SER A 355 -13.04 11.91 8.99
C SER A 355 -11.55 12.23 8.95
N THR A 356 -10.75 11.49 9.70
CA THR A 356 -9.28 11.66 9.72
C THR A 356 -8.58 10.40 9.27
N ASN A 357 -7.48 10.57 8.53
CA ASN A 357 -6.54 9.51 8.25
C ASN A 357 -5.11 10.04 8.43
N GLY A 358 -4.10 9.34 7.93
CA GLY A 358 -2.71 9.73 8.06
C GLY A 358 -1.88 9.30 6.88
N MET A 359 -0.85 10.09 6.59
CA MET A 359 0.11 9.82 5.52
C MET A 359 1.52 10.19 5.98
N SER A 360 2.52 9.66 5.27
CA SER A 360 3.90 10.12 5.35
C SER A 360 4.48 10.20 3.94
N LYS A 361 5.41 11.14 3.73
CA LYS A 361 6.28 11.13 2.55
C LYS A 361 7.30 9.99 2.65
N SER A 362 7.97 9.66 1.55
CA SER A 362 8.99 8.62 1.50
C SER A 362 10.13 8.84 2.52
N ALA A 363 10.54 10.09 2.72
CA ALA A 363 11.58 10.42 3.70
C ALA A 363 11.17 10.19 5.17
N ARG A 364 9.86 10.20 5.48
CA ARG A 364 9.31 10.10 6.85
C ARG A 364 10.01 11.04 7.84
N ASP A 365 10.29 12.26 7.39
CA ASP A 365 11.07 13.29 8.08
C ASP A 365 10.21 14.38 8.73
N GLY A 366 8.88 14.19 8.74
CA GLY A 366 7.95 15.08 9.43
C GLY A 366 8.16 15.13 10.95
N LYS A 367 7.66 16.20 11.56
CA LYS A 367 7.83 16.47 13.00
C LYS A 367 7.11 15.48 13.90
N PHE A 368 6.02 14.87 13.42
CA PHE A 368 5.11 14.07 14.24
C PHE A 368 5.03 12.62 13.75
N ALA A 369 4.94 11.70 14.71
CA ALA A 369 4.44 10.36 14.49
C ALA A 369 2.94 10.36 14.77
N ASN A 370 2.13 9.73 13.93
CA ASN A 370 0.70 9.62 14.18
C ASN A 370 0.16 8.22 13.93
N SER A 371 -0.92 7.83 14.60
CA SER A 371 -1.64 6.57 14.35
C SER A 371 -3.10 6.72 14.72
N ALA A 372 -4.00 5.90 14.17
CA ALA A 372 -5.35 5.79 14.69
C ALA A 372 -5.36 4.84 15.90
N LEU A 373 -6.00 5.22 17.00
CA LEU A 373 -6.33 4.33 18.10
C LEU A 373 -7.76 3.85 17.90
N ILE A 374 -7.92 2.58 17.53
CA ILE A 374 -9.19 2.06 17.02
C ILE A 374 -9.78 0.98 17.91
N VAL A 375 -11.11 0.93 17.92
CA VAL A 375 -11.95 -0.06 18.59
C VAL A 375 -12.87 -0.75 17.57
N ASN A 376 -13.15 -2.03 17.79
CA ASN A 376 -14.02 -2.80 16.90
C ASN A 376 -15.50 -2.44 17.10
N GLN A 377 -16.22 -2.37 16.00
CA GLN A 377 -17.68 -2.35 15.93
C GLN A 377 -18.13 -3.67 15.31
N ASN A 378 -18.95 -4.43 16.03
CA ASN A 378 -19.46 -5.71 15.55
C ASN A 378 -20.61 -5.46 14.55
N ALA A 379 -20.59 -6.18 13.44
CA ALA A 379 -21.62 -6.09 12.40
C ALA A 379 -23.03 -6.42 12.93
N GLU A 380 -23.11 -7.29 13.94
CA GLU A 380 -24.37 -7.71 14.58
C GLU A 380 -25.12 -6.57 15.27
N ASN A 381 -24.45 -5.45 15.54
CA ASN A 381 -25.08 -4.25 16.12
C ASN A 381 -25.90 -3.46 15.08
N PHE A 382 -25.87 -3.85 13.80
CA PHE A 382 -26.53 -3.14 12.70
C PHE A 382 -27.41 -4.11 11.91
N SER A 383 -28.63 -3.68 11.59
CA SER A 383 -29.59 -4.44 10.80
C SER A 383 -29.33 -4.35 9.29
N SER A 384 -28.63 -3.31 8.84
CA SER A 384 -28.35 -3.06 7.42
C SER A 384 -27.09 -2.24 7.19
N ALA A 385 -26.61 -2.20 5.94
CA ALA A 385 -25.49 -1.35 5.56
C ALA A 385 -25.84 0.15 5.68
N ALA A 386 -27.10 0.52 5.44
CA ALA A 386 -27.58 1.89 5.61
C ALA A 386 -27.47 2.32 7.07
N GLU A 387 -27.93 1.50 8.02
CA GLU A 387 -27.82 1.82 9.46
C GLU A 387 -26.36 1.96 9.92
N ALA A 388 -25.46 1.10 9.42
CA ALA A 388 -24.04 1.21 9.73
C ALA A 388 -23.42 2.51 9.18
N PHE A 389 -23.79 2.92 7.96
CA PHE A 389 -23.33 4.19 7.40
C PHE A 389 -23.97 5.41 8.07
N ASP A 390 -25.22 5.34 8.49
CA ASP A 390 -25.88 6.40 9.25
C ASP A 390 -25.20 6.61 10.61
N PHE A 391 -24.84 5.52 11.29
CA PHE A 391 -24.02 5.61 12.50
C PHE A 391 -22.69 6.34 12.23
N LEU A 392 -21.97 6.01 11.17
CA LEU A 392 -20.76 6.73 10.77
C LEU A 392 -21.04 8.21 10.46
N ASN A 393 -22.12 8.51 9.77
CA ASN A 393 -22.54 9.89 9.46
C ASN A 393 -22.83 10.73 10.71
N THR A 394 -23.20 10.10 11.84
CA THR A 394 -23.39 10.83 13.11
C THR A 394 -22.09 11.16 13.84
N LEU A 395 -21.00 10.46 13.49
CA LEU A 395 -19.67 10.66 14.08
C LEU A 395 -18.81 11.63 13.26
N GLU A 396 -19.00 11.62 11.94
CA GLU A 396 -18.33 12.48 10.96
C GLU A 396 -18.98 13.86 10.86
#